data_AF-Q2H7M4-F1
#
_entry.id   AF-Q2H7M4-F1
#
_cell.length_a   1.000
_cell.length_b   1.000
_cell.length_c   1.000
_cell.angle_alpha   90.00
_cell.angle_beta   90.00
_cell.angle_gamma   90.00
#
_symmetry.space_group_name_H-M   'P 1'
#
loop_
_entity.id
_entity.type
_entity.pdbx_description
1 polymer ?
#
loop_
_entity_poly.entity_id
_entity_poly.type
_entity_poly.pdbx_seq_one_letter_code
_entity_poly.pdbx_strand_id
1 'polypeptide(L)'
;MARTIRGELENSADNQEQWLKFERSQPPPQLGSPLIVWEQRLFKGHPTHPYLGTDAIRVGSSELYGLHQASMRTISIPDFPFHVKMALSFTITSARRTMTPWTTRMCIEVSRLLQDIADPELLWIALKRAAACSANRDFEAAKHLSVMLREDPEPRARELGQCLVLPAALFELRSEDRVAPVVELFNLEPTLEARKNWFRNYARLYLQAVLPPLLSYGICLEAHLQNVLARFDVETGALRGFVYRDMGGLRMHLPTMKARGIGIKSADLVPGAVTLTDDLEAVWINAYHNLVVNHMGGALRGMGLQWDGGWDILKEELKQALEASPDPDNKTAELLEFMVRPTMKRKAFLRMQIAGIYRDSLRPPSKSFIHPSKGIGGLRELVGQRNLYMYSRLLAAQMLSAP
;
A
#
# COMPACT_ATOMS: atom_id res chain seq x y z
N MET A 1 -2.30 20.07 15.59
CA MET A 1 -1.96 19.17 14.47
C MET A 1 -0.78 18.24 14.78
N ALA A 2 0.47 18.71 14.96
CA ALA A 2 1.63 17.83 15.19
C ALA A 2 1.59 16.98 16.48
N ARG A 3 1.09 17.53 17.61
CA ARG A 3 0.85 16.73 18.84
C ARG A 3 -0.23 15.67 18.64
N THR A 4 -1.29 16.01 17.91
CA THR A 4 -2.38 15.10 17.56
C THR A 4 -1.86 13.98 16.66
N ILE A 5 -1.12 14.30 15.59
CA ILE A 5 -0.52 13.30 14.68
C ILE A 5 0.46 12.38 15.42
N ARG A 6 1.30 12.91 16.31
CA ARG A 6 2.16 12.08 17.17
C ARG A 6 1.32 11.15 18.05
N GLY A 7 0.28 11.67 18.69
CA GLY A 7 -0.66 10.87 19.49
C GLY A 7 -1.36 9.79 18.66
N GLU A 8 -1.76 10.07 17.42
CA GLU A 8 -2.40 9.09 16.52
C GLU A 8 -1.41 8.02 15.99
N LEU A 9 -0.15 8.38 15.78
CA LEU A 9 0.90 7.44 15.37
C LEU A 9 1.34 6.55 16.54
N GLU A 10 1.45 7.11 17.75
CA GLU A 10 1.65 6.36 18.99
C GLU A 10 0.45 5.44 19.25
N ASN A 11 -0.78 5.93 19.06
CA ASN A 11 -2.01 5.13 19.10
C ASN A 11 -1.99 4.02 18.05
N SER A 12 -1.53 4.26 16.83
CA SER A 12 -1.43 3.21 15.81
C SER A 12 -0.48 2.08 16.22
N ALA A 13 0.65 2.42 16.86
CA ALA A 13 1.60 1.45 17.41
C ALA A 13 1.03 0.73 18.64
N ASP A 14 0.39 1.46 19.56
CA ASP A 14 -0.25 0.93 20.76
C ASP A 14 -1.45 0.04 20.42
N ASN A 15 -2.27 0.44 19.45
CA ASN A 15 -3.36 -0.35 18.90
C ASN A 15 -2.81 -1.64 18.32
N GLN A 16 -1.73 -1.57 17.52
CA GLN A 16 -1.10 -2.76 16.97
C GLN A 16 -0.46 -3.66 18.05
N GLU A 17 0.08 -3.09 19.12
CA GLU A 17 0.54 -3.84 20.30
C GLU A 17 -0.63 -4.49 21.06
N GLN A 18 -1.75 -3.78 21.22
CA GLN A 18 -2.98 -4.30 21.81
C GLN A 18 -3.57 -5.42 20.96
N TRP A 19 -3.55 -5.31 19.63
CA TRP A 19 -3.93 -6.39 18.71
C TRP A 19 -3.03 -7.62 18.89
N LEU A 20 -1.72 -7.43 19.09
CA LEU A 20 -0.79 -8.52 19.38
C LEU A 20 -1.00 -9.13 20.77
N LYS A 21 -1.36 -8.33 21.78
CA LYS A 21 -1.70 -8.80 23.15
C LYS A 21 -3.03 -9.55 23.16
N PHE A 22 -4.04 -9.02 22.47
CA PHE A 22 -5.35 -9.64 22.27
C PHE A 22 -5.22 -10.95 21.51
N GLU A 23 -4.41 -11.01 20.45
CA GLU A 23 -4.19 -12.26 19.73
C GLU A 23 -3.56 -13.35 20.62
N ARG A 24 -2.61 -12.98 21.47
CA ARG A 24 -1.99 -13.89 22.45
C ARG A 24 -2.97 -14.40 23.51
N SER A 25 -4.03 -13.65 23.84
CA SER A 25 -5.00 -14.03 24.87
C SER A 25 -6.15 -14.89 24.35
N GLN A 26 -6.35 -14.93 23.03
CA GLN A 26 -7.37 -15.79 22.42
C GLN A 26 -6.96 -17.28 22.54
N PRO A 27 -7.90 -18.25 22.65
CA PRO A 27 -7.62 -19.69 22.63
C PRO A 27 -7.35 -20.21 21.20
N PRO A 28 -6.29 -21.02 20.97
CA PRO A 28 -5.90 -21.46 19.62
C PRO A 28 -7.08 -22.11 18.88
N PRO A 29 -7.23 -21.86 17.56
CA PRO A 29 -8.37 -22.37 16.83
C PRO A 29 -8.33 -23.91 16.83
N GLN A 30 -9.50 -24.50 16.99
CA GLN A 30 -9.69 -25.94 16.87
C GLN A 30 -10.08 -26.27 15.43
N LEU A 31 -9.94 -27.54 15.03
CA LEU A 31 -10.31 -28.01 13.69
C LEU A 31 -11.75 -27.66 13.29
N GLY A 32 -12.68 -27.58 14.27
CA GLY A 32 -14.06 -27.17 14.06
C GLY A 32 -14.32 -25.65 14.16
N SER A 33 -13.29 -24.82 14.35
CA SER A 33 -13.47 -23.37 14.50
C SER A 33 -13.92 -22.73 13.17
N PRO A 34 -14.82 -21.73 13.21
CA PRO A 34 -15.23 -20.99 12.03
C PRO A 34 -14.05 -20.32 11.31
N LEU A 35 -14.10 -20.19 9.98
CA LEU A 35 -13.02 -19.62 9.16
C LEU A 35 -12.55 -18.23 9.62
N ILE A 36 -13.45 -17.40 10.14
CA ILE A 36 -13.09 -16.07 10.66
C ILE A 36 -12.17 -16.15 11.89
N VAL A 37 -12.26 -17.22 12.69
CA VAL A 37 -11.39 -17.46 13.84
C VAL A 37 -10.00 -17.92 13.38
N TRP A 38 -9.92 -18.63 12.26
CA TRP A 38 -8.65 -18.99 11.62
C TRP A 38 -7.99 -17.79 10.90
N GLU A 39 -8.78 -16.92 10.27
CA GLU A 39 -8.31 -15.69 9.60
C GLU A 39 -7.71 -14.69 10.60
N GLN A 40 -8.29 -14.60 11.80
CA GLN A 40 -7.87 -13.67 12.86
C GLN A 40 -6.65 -14.18 13.66
N ARG A 41 -6.00 -15.27 13.23
CA ARG A 41 -4.90 -15.91 13.97
C ARG A 41 -3.51 -15.63 13.42
N LEU A 42 -2.57 -15.34 14.33
CA LEU A 42 -1.14 -15.22 14.03
C LEU A 42 -0.43 -16.52 14.42
N PHE A 43 -0.31 -17.44 13.47
CA PHE A 43 0.51 -18.64 13.67
C PHE A 43 2.00 -18.28 13.63
N LYS A 44 2.70 -18.51 14.75
CA LYS A 44 4.16 -18.43 14.82
C LYS A 44 4.77 -19.70 14.24
N GLY A 45 5.58 -19.55 13.20
CA GLY A 45 6.49 -20.58 12.73
C GLY A 45 7.69 -20.78 13.67
N HIS A 46 8.21 -22.00 13.67
CA HIS A 46 9.12 -22.65 14.61
C HIS A 46 10.47 -21.95 14.90
N PRO A 47 11.00 -22.02 16.14
CA PRO A 47 12.37 -21.61 16.51
C PRO A 47 13.50 -22.53 15.99
N THR A 48 13.22 -23.50 15.10
CA THR A 48 14.24 -24.42 14.54
C THR A 48 14.72 -23.96 13.17
N HIS A 49 15.17 -22.70 13.08
CA HIS A 49 16.30 -22.50 12.19
C HIS A 49 17.50 -23.14 12.90
N PRO A 50 18.13 -24.20 12.35
CA PRO A 50 19.46 -24.57 12.82
C PRO A 50 20.30 -23.30 12.76
N TYR A 51 21.09 -23.06 13.81
CA TYR A 51 22.20 -22.12 13.78
C TYR A 51 22.90 -22.36 12.44
N LEU A 52 22.73 -21.44 11.50
CA LEU A 52 23.26 -21.61 10.16
C LEU A 52 24.75 -21.88 10.34
N GLY A 53 25.20 -23.08 9.98
CA GLY A 53 26.61 -23.46 9.90
C GLY A 53 27.30 -22.61 8.85
N THR A 54 27.48 -21.35 9.19
CA THR A 54 28.00 -20.29 8.37
C THR A 54 29.25 -19.78 9.05
N ASP A 55 30.27 -19.48 8.26
CA ASP A 55 31.47 -18.75 8.69
C ASP A 55 31.13 -17.28 9.08
N ALA A 56 29.89 -17.01 9.48
CA ALA A 56 29.40 -15.71 9.88
C ALA A 56 29.98 -15.35 11.24
N ILE A 57 30.93 -14.43 11.24
CA ILE A 57 31.53 -13.88 12.45
C ILE A 57 30.71 -12.66 12.86
N ARG A 58 30.31 -12.57 14.14
CA ARG A 58 29.75 -11.34 14.69
C ARG A 58 30.87 -10.29 14.79
N VAL A 59 30.89 -9.33 13.88
CA VAL A 59 31.93 -8.28 13.83
C VAL A 59 31.57 -7.08 14.73
N GLY A 60 31.19 -7.37 15.99
CA GLY A 60 30.78 -6.38 16.99
C GLY A 60 29.27 -6.21 17.13
N SER A 61 28.87 -5.29 18.01
CA SER A 61 27.49 -4.84 18.17
C SER A 61 27.45 -3.43 18.71
N SER A 62 26.52 -2.64 18.20
CA SER A 62 26.19 -1.32 18.72
C SER A 62 24.69 -1.29 18.99
N GLU A 63 24.29 -0.68 20.10
CA GLU A 63 22.89 -0.47 20.41
C GLU A 63 22.45 0.87 19.82
N LEU A 64 21.38 0.84 19.03
CA LEU A 64 20.76 2.02 18.45
C LEU A 64 19.31 2.05 18.88
N TYR A 65 18.88 3.16 19.47
CA TYR A 65 17.48 3.38 19.80
C TYR A 65 16.76 3.92 18.58
N GLY A 66 15.59 3.35 18.28
CA GLY A 66 14.78 3.80 17.15
C GLY A 66 13.32 3.40 17.31
N LEU A 67 12.46 4.13 16.61
CA LEU A 67 11.02 3.91 16.58
C LEU A 67 10.66 3.04 15.39
N HIS A 68 9.91 1.98 15.64
CA HIS A 68 9.40 1.14 14.57
C HIS A 68 8.25 1.86 13.83
N GLN A 69 8.24 1.75 12.51
CA GLN A 69 7.13 2.23 11.68
C GLN A 69 6.08 1.12 11.54
N ALA A 70 4.91 1.44 10.96
CA ALA A 70 3.81 0.47 10.73
C ALA A 70 4.21 -0.84 9.99
N SER A 71 5.34 -0.85 9.29
CA SER A 71 5.89 -2.07 8.67
C SER A 71 6.61 -3.03 9.64
N MET A 72 6.79 -2.61 10.91
CA MET A 72 7.58 -3.21 12.00
C MET A 72 9.09 -3.35 11.75
N ARG A 73 9.49 -3.61 10.51
CA ARG A 73 10.89 -3.84 10.10
C ARG A 73 11.58 -2.61 9.53
N THR A 74 10.93 -1.45 9.61
CA THR A 74 11.53 -0.17 9.25
C THR A 74 11.63 0.67 10.51
N ILE A 75 12.83 1.11 10.83
CA ILE A 75 13.16 1.82 12.06
C ILE A 75 13.56 3.25 11.70
N SER A 76 12.89 4.22 12.31
CA SER A 76 13.33 5.61 12.35
C SER A 76 14.29 5.79 13.50
N ILE A 77 15.50 6.28 13.24
CA ILE A 77 16.51 6.52 14.26
C ILE A 77 16.58 8.04 14.49
N PRO A 78 16.40 8.53 15.72
CA PRO A 78 16.58 9.96 16.02
C PRO A 78 17.93 10.48 15.56
N ASP A 79 17.97 11.71 15.05
CA ASP A 79 19.19 12.39 14.57
C ASP A 79 19.97 11.66 13.48
N PHE A 80 19.33 10.70 12.80
CA PHE A 80 19.89 9.99 11.66
C PHE A 80 19.03 10.25 10.41
N PRO A 81 19.60 10.72 9.30
CA PRO A 81 18.83 11.18 8.12
C PRO A 81 18.20 10.03 7.31
N PHE A 82 18.28 8.80 7.79
CA PHE A 82 17.78 7.62 7.11
C PHE A 82 16.93 6.75 8.03
N HIS A 83 15.89 6.16 7.45
CA HIS A 83 15.23 5.00 8.01
C HIS A 83 15.98 3.72 7.63
N VAL A 84 16.09 2.80 8.58
CA VAL A 84 16.70 1.49 8.39
C VAL A 84 15.61 0.45 8.16
N LYS A 85 15.53 -0.11 6.96
CA LYS A 85 14.60 -1.19 6.61
C LYS A 85 15.32 -2.52 6.55
N MET A 86 14.81 -3.52 7.26
CA MET A 86 15.45 -4.81 7.41
C MET A 86 14.56 -5.96 6.91
N ALA A 87 15.22 -7.08 6.57
CA ALA A 87 14.54 -8.36 6.46
C ALA A 87 14.10 -8.82 7.86
N LEU A 88 12.87 -9.29 7.95
CA LEU A 88 12.28 -9.85 9.16
C LEU A 88 11.63 -11.18 8.80
N SER A 89 12.11 -12.27 9.41
CA SER A 89 11.61 -13.63 9.19
C SER A 89 10.26 -13.90 9.84
N PHE A 90 9.36 -12.93 9.81
CA PHE A 90 8.03 -12.97 10.41
C PHE A 90 6.97 -12.79 9.32
N THR A 91 5.87 -13.52 9.45
CA THR A 91 4.70 -13.32 8.59
C THR A 91 3.85 -12.21 9.18
N ILE A 92 3.62 -11.15 8.40
CA ILE A 92 2.69 -10.08 8.76
C ILE A 92 1.68 -10.01 7.62
N THR A 93 0.39 -10.06 7.94
CA THR A 93 -0.72 -10.20 6.97
C THR A 93 -0.56 -11.48 6.12
N SER A 94 -0.38 -11.36 4.81
CA SER A 94 -0.24 -12.48 3.87
C SER A 94 1.21 -12.86 3.58
N ALA A 95 2.18 -12.18 4.18
CA ALA A 95 3.55 -12.06 3.68
C ALA A 95 4.64 -12.36 4.71
N ARG A 96 5.61 -13.22 4.37
CA ARG A 96 6.91 -13.17 5.06
C ARG A 96 7.61 -11.85 4.74
N ARG A 97 8.04 -11.13 5.78
CA ARG A 97 8.64 -9.80 5.67
C ARG A 97 10.14 -9.83 5.36
N THR A 98 10.53 -10.71 4.45
CA THR A 98 11.88 -10.81 3.90
C THR A 98 12.14 -9.71 2.85
N MET A 99 13.37 -9.59 2.36
CA MET A 99 13.71 -8.70 1.24
C MET A 99 14.50 -9.49 0.21
N THR A 100 14.06 -9.47 -1.05
CA THR A 100 14.76 -10.25 -2.07
C THR A 100 16.08 -9.59 -2.47
N PRO A 101 17.12 -10.37 -2.84
CA PRO A 101 18.30 -9.83 -3.50
C PRO A 101 17.97 -8.92 -4.69
N TRP A 102 16.93 -9.25 -5.48
CA TRP A 102 16.41 -8.37 -6.54
C TRP A 102 16.08 -6.97 -6.01
N THR A 103 15.23 -6.90 -4.98
CA THR A 103 14.80 -5.63 -4.36
C THR A 103 16.00 -4.84 -3.86
N THR A 104 16.92 -5.49 -3.15
CA THR A 104 18.10 -4.83 -2.57
C THR A 104 19.04 -4.27 -3.64
N ARG A 105 19.27 -5.00 -4.74
CA ARG A 105 20.17 -4.54 -5.81
C ARG A 105 19.58 -3.42 -6.66
N MET A 106 18.28 -3.48 -6.97
CA MET A 106 17.65 -2.52 -7.87
C MET A 106 17.16 -1.25 -7.19
N CYS A 107 16.93 -1.26 -5.87
CA CYS A 107 16.19 -0.17 -5.21
C CYS A 107 16.82 1.22 -5.36
N ILE A 108 18.15 1.32 -5.42
CA ILE A 108 18.85 2.59 -5.55
C ILE A 108 18.58 3.17 -6.93
N GLU A 109 18.85 2.39 -7.97
CA GLU A 109 18.62 2.76 -9.38
C GLU A 109 17.15 3.08 -9.65
N VAL A 110 16.24 2.21 -9.22
CA VAL A 110 14.79 2.44 -9.36
C VAL A 110 14.35 3.71 -8.63
N SER A 111 14.88 3.99 -7.43
CA SER A 111 14.50 5.21 -6.70
C SER A 111 14.97 6.49 -7.38
N ARG A 112 16.14 6.49 -8.02
CA ARG A 112 16.63 7.63 -8.80
C ARG A 112 15.81 7.83 -10.07
N LEU A 113 15.57 6.74 -10.82
CA LEU A 113 14.69 6.79 -11.98
C LEU A 113 13.33 7.39 -11.64
N LEU A 114 12.72 6.93 -10.54
CA LEU A 114 11.43 7.45 -10.12
C LEU A 114 11.49 8.93 -9.72
N GLN A 115 12.60 9.40 -9.14
CA GLN A 115 12.79 10.82 -8.84
C GLN A 115 12.89 11.65 -10.12
N ASP A 116 13.55 11.14 -11.15
CA ASP A 116 13.75 11.86 -12.42
C ASP A 116 12.45 12.01 -13.23
N ILE A 117 11.53 11.04 -13.13
CA ILE A 117 10.27 11.04 -13.90
C ILE A 117 9.05 11.56 -13.12
N ALA A 118 9.14 11.66 -11.80
CA ALA A 118 8.04 12.14 -10.97
C ALA A 118 7.98 13.67 -11.01
N ASP A 119 6.77 14.23 -10.89
CA ASP A 119 6.58 15.65 -10.63
C ASP A 119 7.14 15.97 -9.22
N PRO A 120 8.21 16.79 -9.11
CA PRO A 120 8.86 17.05 -7.83
C PRO A 120 8.02 17.89 -6.86
N GLU A 121 7.01 18.61 -7.36
CA GLU A 121 6.08 19.38 -6.53
C GLU A 121 5.02 18.45 -5.91
N LEU A 122 4.49 17.51 -6.69
CA LEU A 122 3.41 16.62 -6.27
C LEU A 122 3.86 15.31 -5.64
N LEU A 123 5.00 14.74 -6.04
CA LEU A 123 5.43 13.41 -5.61
C LEU A 123 6.92 13.37 -5.26
N TRP A 124 7.22 13.35 -3.97
CA TRP A 124 8.57 13.10 -3.49
C TRP A 124 8.85 11.61 -3.45
N ILE A 125 10.03 11.22 -3.92
CA ILE A 125 10.52 9.85 -3.79
C ILE A 125 11.46 9.78 -2.60
N ALA A 126 11.13 8.96 -1.60
CA ALA A 126 12.08 8.68 -0.52
C ALA A 126 13.18 7.77 -1.06
N LEU A 127 14.34 8.37 -1.39
CA LEU A 127 15.42 7.70 -2.09
C LEU A 127 16.07 6.62 -1.23
N LYS A 128 16.63 5.62 -1.91
CA LYS A 128 17.42 4.57 -1.28
C LYS A 128 18.88 4.92 -1.53
N ARG A 129 19.62 5.19 -0.45
CA ARG A 129 21.03 5.62 -0.55
C ARG A 129 22.01 4.46 -0.43
N ALA A 130 21.64 3.43 0.34
CA ALA A 130 22.44 2.23 0.50
C ALA A 130 21.55 1.01 0.70
N ALA A 131 22.03 -0.15 0.28
CA ALA A 131 21.38 -1.43 0.54
C ALA A 131 22.43 -2.55 0.55
N ALA A 132 22.20 -3.58 1.36
CA ALA A 132 23.04 -4.77 1.43
C ALA A 132 22.16 -6.02 1.60
N CYS A 133 22.60 -7.14 1.04
CA CYS A 133 21.98 -8.44 1.21
C CYS A 133 23.04 -9.51 1.39
N SER A 134 22.62 -10.67 1.92
CA SER A 134 23.49 -11.85 2.02
C SER A 134 24.08 -12.24 0.66
N ALA A 135 25.35 -12.67 0.69
CA ALA A 135 26.03 -13.28 -0.45
C ALA A 135 25.73 -14.79 -0.58
N ASN A 136 24.81 -15.33 0.21
CA ASN A 136 24.40 -16.73 0.12
C ASN A 136 23.90 -17.05 -1.30
N ARG A 137 24.36 -18.17 -1.86
CA ARG A 137 23.99 -18.64 -3.20
C ARG A 137 22.55 -19.13 -3.27
N ASP A 138 22.00 -19.61 -2.15
CA ASP A 138 20.58 -19.93 -2.04
C ASP A 138 19.76 -18.63 -1.97
N PHE A 139 18.98 -18.41 -3.03
CA PHE A 139 18.13 -17.24 -3.18
C PHE A 139 17.08 -17.11 -2.08
N GLU A 140 16.51 -18.20 -1.58
CA GLU A 140 15.51 -18.16 -0.50
C GLU A 140 16.17 -17.81 0.84
N ALA A 141 17.30 -18.44 1.15
CA ALA A 141 18.08 -18.12 2.34
C ALA A 141 18.58 -16.66 2.32
N ALA A 142 19.01 -16.15 1.17
CA ALA A 142 19.51 -14.79 1.03
C ALA A 142 18.48 -13.72 1.41
N LYS A 143 17.17 -14.01 1.30
CA LYS A 143 16.11 -13.03 1.61
C LYS A 143 16.00 -12.68 3.08
N HIS A 144 16.56 -13.53 3.94
CA HIS A 144 16.43 -13.44 5.39
C HIS A 144 17.47 -12.50 6.03
N LEU A 145 18.49 -12.09 5.29
CA LEU A 145 19.51 -11.15 5.76
C LEU A 145 19.71 -10.05 4.71
N SER A 146 19.04 -8.93 4.93
CA SER A 146 19.11 -7.76 4.04
C SER A 146 18.74 -6.49 4.81
N VAL A 147 19.34 -5.38 4.38
CA VAL A 147 19.12 -4.05 4.96
C VAL A 147 19.13 -2.99 3.86
N MET A 148 18.41 -1.90 4.10
CA MET A 148 18.31 -0.75 3.22
C MET A 148 18.24 0.54 4.05
N LEU A 149 18.96 1.57 3.59
CA LEU A 149 18.87 2.93 4.08
C LEU A 149 18.02 3.76 3.13
N ARG A 150 16.90 4.27 3.65
CA ARG A 150 15.96 5.13 2.92
C ARG A 150 15.95 6.51 3.54
N GLU A 151 15.98 7.58 2.74
CA GLU A 151 15.89 8.95 3.24
C GLU A 151 14.66 9.16 4.13
N ASP A 152 14.86 9.89 5.21
CA ASP A 152 13.78 10.42 6.03
C ASP A 152 13.25 11.72 5.40
N PRO A 153 11.98 11.77 4.96
CA PRO A 153 11.38 12.98 4.39
C PRO A 153 10.97 14.02 5.45
N GLU A 154 10.95 13.69 6.75
CA GLU A 154 10.47 14.58 7.82
C GLU A 154 11.28 15.90 7.95
N PRO A 155 12.63 15.92 7.85
CA PRO A 155 13.38 17.18 7.88
C PRO A 155 12.95 18.14 6.79
N ARG A 156 12.85 17.67 5.53
CA ARG A 156 12.40 18.47 4.39
C ARG A 156 10.96 18.97 4.57
N ALA A 157 10.07 18.13 5.10
CA ALA A 157 8.69 18.53 5.37
C ALA A 157 8.64 19.68 6.38
N ARG A 158 9.40 19.58 7.49
CA ARG A 158 9.47 20.63 8.52
C ARG A 158 10.01 21.96 7.99
N GLU A 159 11.07 21.92 7.18
CA GLU A 159 11.65 23.12 6.55
C GLU A 159 10.62 23.86 5.68
N LEU A 160 9.71 23.14 5.03
CA LEU A 160 8.67 23.69 4.17
C LEU A 160 7.36 24.02 4.90
N GLY A 161 7.33 23.95 6.24
CA GLY A 161 6.10 24.17 7.02
C GLY A 161 5.03 23.10 6.77
N GLN A 162 5.44 21.88 6.42
CA GLN A 162 4.56 20.75 6.09
C GLN A 162 4.68 19.63 7.13
N CYS A 163 3.63 18.83 7.28
CA CYS A 163 3.67 17.58 8.01
C CYS A 163 3.35 16.40 7.07
N LEU A 164 3.88 15.23 7.43
CA LEU A 164 3.64 13.99 6.72
C LEU A 164 2.63 13.14 7.48
N VAL A 165 1.56 12.74 6.80
CA VAL A 165 0.50 11.93 7.39
C VAL A 165 0.38 10.63 6.62
N LEU A 166 0.34 9.51 7.34
CA LEU A 166 0.15 8.19 6.75
C LEU A 166 -1.33 8.01 6.34
N PRO A 167 -1.67 7.89 5.04
CA PRO A 167 -3.06 7.69 4.61
C PRO A 167 -3.71 6.46 5.23
N ALA A 168 -2.94 5.39 5.47
CA ALA A 168 -3.44 4.19 6.13
C ALA A 168 -3.98 4.47 7.54
N ALA A 169 -3.37 5.40 8.30
CA ALA A 169 -3.86 5.80 9.61
C ALA A 169 -4.96 6.86 9.48
N LEU A 170 -4.80 7.81 8.55
CA LEU A 170 -5.73 8.92 8.32
C LEU A 170 -7.16 8.45 7.98
N PHE A 171 -7.28 7.34 7.24
CA PHE A 171 -8.56 6.79 6.80
C PHE A 171 -9.02 5.56 7.61
N GLU A 172 -8.26 5.13 8.62
CA GLU A 172 -8.65 3.98 9.44
C GLU A 172 -9.84 4.35 10.34
N LEU A 173 -10.81 3.45 10.44
CA LEU A 173 -11.96 3.66 11.32
C LEU A 173 -11.58 3.26 12.73
N ARG A 174 -11.68 4.20 13.68
CA ARG A 174 -11.44 3.93 15.10
C ARG A 174 -12.40 2.86 15.64
N SER A 175 -11.96 2.15 16.66
CA SER A 175 -12.73 1.07 17.29
C SER A 175 -13.96 1.59 18.03
N GLU A 176 -13.86 2.78 18.66
CA GLU A 176 -14.85 3.27 19.61
C GLU A 176 -16.09 3.84 18.91
N ASP A 177 -15.89 4.71 17.92
CA ASP A 177 -16.94 5.52 17.29
C ASP A 177 -17.08 5.27 15.78
N ARG A 178 -16.19 4.45 15.20
CA ARG A 178 -16.14 4.18 13.75
C ARG A 178 -15.99 5.46 12.92
N VAL A 179 -15.33 6.48 13.47
CA VAL A 179 -14.95 7.71 12.76
C VAL A 179 -13.49 7.61 12.35
N ALA A 180 -13.17 8.03 11.13
CA ALA A 180 -11.79 8.13 10.68
C ALA A 180 -11.19 9.48 11.08
N PRO A 181 -9.90 9.54 11.49
CA PRO A 181 -9.25 10.79 11.88
C PRO A 181 -9.37 11.93 10.88
N VAL A 182 -9.43 11.63 9.58
CA VAL A 182 -9.63 12.64 8.52
C VAL A 182 -10.89 13.47 8.71
N VAL A 183 -11.96 12.88 9.25
CA VAL A 183 -13.24 13.59 9.40
C VAL A 183 -13.10 14.66 10.46
N GLU A 184 -12.55 14.30 11.63
CA GLU A 184 -12.38 15.21 12.76
C GLU A 184 -11.28 16.26 12.48
N LEU A 185 -10.14 15.81 11.96
CA LEU A 185 -8.97 16.68 11.72
C LEU A 185 -9.27 17.81 10.73
N PHE A 186 -10.20 17.59 9.79
CA PHE A 186 -10.59 18.57 8.79
C PHE A 186 -12.03 19.08 8.96
N ASN A 187 -12.68 18.78 10.09
CA ASN A 187 -14.05 19.21 10.42
C ASN A 187 -15.05 18.91 9.29
N LEU A 188 -15.09 17.65 8.86
CA LEU A 188 -15.89 17.18 7.72
C LEU A 188 -17.20 16.51 8.14
N GLU A 189 -17.52 16.48 9.43
CA GLU A 189 -18.80 16.04 9.97
C GLU A 189 -20.01 16.86 9.48
N PRO A 190 -19.94 18.21 9.35
CA PRO A 190 -21.14 19.01 9.18
C PRO A 190 -21.95 18.70 7.92
N THR A 191 -21.30 18.32 6.81
CA THR A 191 -22.02 18.04 5.54
C THR A 191 -21.36 16.94 4.72
N LEU A 192 -22.19 16.16 4.02
CA LEU A 192 -21.73 15.19 3.02
C LEU A 192 -20.95 15.87 1.88
N GLU A 193 -21.34 17.08 1.49
CA GLU A 193 -20.66 17.84 0.43
C GLU A 193 -19.26 18.30 0.83
N ALA A 194 -19.03 18.65 2.11
CA ALA A 194 -17.67 18.93 2.60
C ALA A 194 -16.75 17.71 2.43
N ARG A 195 -17.24 16.51 2.79
CA ARG A 195 -16.50 15.25 2.60
C ARG A 195 -16.20 14.99 1.12
N LYS A 196 -17.20 15.15 0.25
CA LYS A 196 -17.04 14.97 -1.21
C LYS A 196 -16.04 15.96 -1.80
N ASN A 197 -16.10 17.23 -1.42
CA ASN A 197 -15.18 18.26 -1.91
C ASN A 197 -13.74 18.00 -1.45
N TRP A 198 -13.55 17.62 -0.19
CA TRP A 198 -12.25 17.23 0.33
C TRP A 198 -11.71 15.99 -0.41
N PHE A 199 -12.54 14.95 -0.56
CA PHE A 199 -12.17 13.73 -1.29
C PHE A 199 -11.83 14.01 -2.75
N ARG A 200 -12.59 14.88 -3.44
CA ARG A 200 -12.31 15.28 -4.82
C ARG A 200 -10.92 15.89 -4.93
N ASN A 201 -10.58 16.85 -4.05
CA ASN A 201 -9.25 17.45 -4.06
C ASN A 201 -8.13 16.42 -3.75
N TYR A 202 -8.37 15.52 -2.80
CA TYR A 202 -7.44 14.43 -2.47
C TYR A 202 -7.21 13.49 -3.66
N ALA A 203 -8.30 13.03 -4.28
CA ALA A 203 -8.25 12.12 -5.43
C ALA A 203 -7.54 12.76 -6.60
N ARG A 204 -7.87 14.02 -6.93
CA ARG A 204 -7.24 14.80 -8.01
C ARG A 204 -5.73 14.85 -7.86
N LEU A 205 -5.23 15.33 -6.71
CA LEU A 205 -3.79 15.46 -6.47
C LEU A 205 -3.09 14.10 -6.42
N TYR A 206 -3.72 13.08 -5.84
CA TYR A 206 -3.14 11.73 -5.81
C TYR A 206 -3.01 11.15 -7.23
N LEU A 207 -4.05 11.28 -8.05
CA LEU A 207 -4.06 10.77 -9.42
C LEU A 207 -3.02 11.48 -10.28
N GLN A 208 -2.93 12.82 -10.17
CA GLN A 208 -1.88 13.61 -10.83
C GLN A 208 -0.47 13.18 -10.40
N ALA A 209 -0.28 12.76 -9.16
CA ALA A 209 1.01 12.28 -8.68
C ALA A 209 1.38 10.89 -9.23
N VAL A 210 0.43 9.95 -9.31
CA VAL A 210 0.75 8.52 -9.56
C VAL A 210 0.50 8.03 -10.98
N LEU A 211 -0.33 8.70 -11.78
CA LEU A 211 -0.65 8.28 -13.15
C LEU A 211 0.44 8.60 -14.18
N PRO A 212 1.19 9.72 -14.11
CA PRO A 212 2.20 10.00 -15.13
C PRO A 212 3.27 8.91 -15.28
N PRO A 213 3.87 8.36 -14.20
CA PRO A 213 4.80 7.23 -14.33
C PRO A 213 4.18 5.99 -15.00
N LEU A 214 2.88 5.75 -14.77
CA LEU A 214 2.16 4.62 -15.34
C LEU A 214 1.93 4.82 -16.84
N LEU A 215 1.45 6.00 -17.24
CA LEU A 215 1.03 6.29 -18.60
C LEU A 215 2.23 6.55 -19.52
N SER A 216 3.19 7.37 -19.09
CA SER A 216 4.31 7.78 -19.94
C SER A 216 5.43 6.74 -20.03
N TYR A 217 5.61 5.93 -18.97
CA TYR A 217 6.75 5.03 -18.80
C TYR A 217 6.38 3.56 -18.54
N GLY A 218 5.09 3.24 -18.38
CA GLY A 218 4.66 1.88 -18.06
C GLY A 218 5.09 1.42 -16.65
N ILE A 219 5.28 2.36 -15.72
CA ILE A 219 5.75 2.09 -14.36
C ILE A 219 4.59 2.26 -13.37
N CYS A 220 4.06 1.13 -12.87
CA CYS A 220 3.07 1.12 -11.80
C CYS A 220 3.76 1.16 -10.43
N LEU A 221 3.59 2.28 -9.74
CA LEU A 221 3.95 2.41 -8.33
C LEU A 221 3.07 1.51 -7.45
N GLU A 222 3.65 0.92 -6.42
CA GLU A 222 2.90 0.25 -5.34
C GLU A 222 2.36 1.28 -4.35
N ALA A 223 1.68 2.31 -4.84
CA ALA A 223 1.27 3.51 -4.09
C ALA A 223 0.01 3.29 -3.23
N HIS A 224 -0.09 2.14 -2.55
CA HIS A 224 -1.17 1.85 -1.61
C HIS A 224 -1.06 2.68 -0.32
N LEU A 225 -2.09 2.68 0.54
CA LEU A 225 -2.19 3.57 1.71
C LEU A 225 -0.96 3.58 2.63
N GLN A 226 -0.28 2.44 2.79
CA GLN A 226 0.92 2.34 3.63
C GLN A 226 2.21 2.84 2.94
N ASN A 227 2.28 2.84 1.61
CA ASN A 227 3.48 3.17 0.85
C ASN A 227 3.55 4.64 0.43
N VAL A 228 2.56 5.42 0.85
CA VAL A 228 2.41 6.83 0.58
C VAL A 228 2.37 7.59 1.91
N LEU A 229 2.89 8.81 1.92
CA LEU A 229 2.63 9.82 2.96
C LEU A 229 2.00 11.02 2.29
N ALA A 230 0.86 11.50 2.80
CA ALA A 230 0.25 12.73 2.34
C ALA A 230 0.95 13.92 3.01
N ARG A 231 1.31 14.94 2.22
CA ARG A 231 1.97 16.16 2.66
C ARG A 231 0.92 17.25 2.88
N PHE A 232 0.78 17.72 4.11
CA PHE A 232 -0.14 18.80 4.44
C PHE A 232 0.62 20.03 4.94
N ASP A 233 0.19 21.18 4.49
CA ASP A 233 0.59 22.47 5.06
C ASP A 233 0.12 22.57 6.52
N VAL A 234 1.02 22.92 7.44
CA VAL A 234 0.70 22.90 8.89
C VAL A 234 -0.22 24.04 9.30
N GLU A 235 -0.16 25.19 8.62
CA GLU A 235 -0.96 26.36 8.94
C GLU A 235 -2.35 26.29 8.33
N THR A 236 -2.42 25.94 7.04
CA THR A 236 -3.67 25.97 6.26
C THR A 236 -4.38 24.63 6.20
N GLY A 237 -3.69 23.52 6.50
CA GLY A 237 -4.20 22.16 6.29
C GLY A 237 -4.30 21.76 4.81
N ALA A 238 -3.79 22.58 3.88
CA ALA A 238 -3.87 22.29 2.45
C ALA A 238 -3.02 21.06 2.09
N LEU A 239 -3.59 20.13 1.30
CA LEU A 239 -2.85 19.02 0.71
C LEU A 239 -1.87 19.56 -0.34
N ARG A 240 -0.58 19.32 -0.14
CA ARG A 240 0.51 19.80 -1.01
C ARG A 240 1.06 18.74 -1.96
N GLY A 241 0.77 17.46 -1.71
CA GLY A 241 1.27 16.35 -2.50
C GLY A 241 1.55 15.13 -1.65
N PHE A 242 2.47 14.28 -2.09
CA PHE A 242 2.71 12.97 -1.52
C PHE A 242 4.20 12.62 -1.45
N VAL A 243 4.54 11.65 -0.61
CA VAL A 243 5.83 10.97 -0.59
C VAL A 243 5.63 9.49 -0.86
N TYR A 244 6.30 8.94 -1.87
CA TYR A 244 6.32 7.50 -2.15
C TYR A 244 7.59 6.85 -1.59
N ARG A 245 7.44 5.77 -0.81
CA ARG A 245 8.53 5.28 0.05
C ARG A 245 8.92 3.80 -0.09
N ASP A 246 8.12 2.94 -0.72
CA ASP A 246 8.44 1.50 -0.82
C ASP A 246 8.18 0.94 -2.22
N MET A 247 9.08 0.10 -2.71
CA MET A 247 9.17 -0.35 -4.11
C MET A 247 9.11 -1.87 -4.25
N GLY A 248 8.72 -2.59 -3.19
CA GLY A 248 8.73 -4.06 -3.14
C GLY A 248 7.78 -4.73 -4.13
N GLY A 249 6.61 -4.16 -4.38
CA GLY A 249 5.59 -4.65 -5.32
C GLY A 249 5.34 -3.74 -6.53
N LEU A 250 6.33 -2.90 -6.86
CA LEU A 250 6.35 -2.11 -8.08
C LEU A 250 6.29 -3.03 -9.32
N ARG A 251 5.74 -2.52 -10.43
CA ARG A 251 5.68 -3.22 -11.71
C ARG A 251 6.09 -2.29 -12.84
N MET A 252 6.92 -2.78 -13.75
CA MET A 252 7.53 -2.00 -14.82
C MET A 252 7.41 -2.74 -16.15
N HIS A 253 6.80 -2.09 -17.14
CA HIS A 253 6.65 -2.64 -18.47
C HIS A 253 7.92 -2.41 -19.29
N LEU A 254 8.71 -3.46 -19.48
CA LEU A 254 10.01 -3.42 -20.15
C LEU A 254 9.94 -2.82 -21.57
N PRO A 255 8.98 -3.20 -22.45
CA PRO A 255 8.87 -2.61 -23.78
C PRO A 255 8.67 -1.08 -23.75
N THR A 256 7.80 -0.56 -22.88
CA THR A 256 7.58 0.90 -22.77
C THR A 256 8.82 1.62 -22.26
N MET A 257 9.48 1.08 -21.24
CA MET A 257 10.72 1.68 -20.72
C MET A 257 11.83 1.74 -21.80
N LYS A 258 12.01 0.65 -22.56
CA LYS A 258 12.97 0.59 -23.67
C LYS A 258 12.66 1.63 -24.76
N ALA A 259 11.38 1.83 -25.09
CA ALA A 259 10.95 2.85 -26.05
C ALA A 259 11.25 4.29 -25.58
N ARG A 260 11.53 4.50 -24.29
CA ARG A 260 11.97 5.78 -23.71
C ARG A 260 13.48 5.86 -23.47
N GLY A 261 14.25 4.85 -23.88
CA GLY A 261 15.68 4.77 -23.60
C GLY A 261 16.01 4.53 -22.12
N ILE A 262 15.06 4.01 -21.35
CA ILE A 262 15.19 3.77 -19.91
C ILE A 262 15.39 2.28 -19.65
N GLY A 263 16.29 1.95 -18.72
CA GLY A 263 16.52 0.60 -18.26
C GLY A 263 16.98 0.57 -16.82
N ILE A 264 16.96 -0.64 -16.22
CA ILE A 264 17.50 -0.90 -14.89
C ILE A 264 18.70 -1.83 -15.07
N LYS A 265 19.91 -1.26 -15.15
CA LYS A 265 21.16 -1.99 -15.39
C LYS A 265 21.40 -3.07 -14.35
N SER A 266 21.02 -2.79 -13.10
CA SER A 266 21.14 -3.75 -11.99
C SER A 266 20.22 -4.96 -12.13
N ALA A 267 19.20 -4.93 -13.00
CA ALA A 267 18.33 -6.07 -13.27
C ALA A 267 19.03 -7.18 -14.06
N ASP A 268 19.96 -6.83 -14.94
CA ASP A 268 20.76 -7.81 -15.72
C ASP A 268 21.64 -8.67 -14.81
N LEU A 269 21.98 -8.16 -13.62
CA LEU A 269 22.79 -8.86 -12.63
C LEU A 269 22.01 -9.94 -11.88
N VAL A 270 20.68 -9.93 -11.94
CA VAL A 270 19.84 -10.88 -11.22
C VAL A 270 18.57 -11.20 -12.04
N PRO A 271 18.64 -12.18 -12.96
CA PRO A 271 17.52 -12.57 -13.82
C PRO A 271 16.24 -12.93 -13.04
N GLY A 272 15.08 -12.78 -13.67
CA GLY A 272 13.78 -13.19 -13.10
C GLY A 272 13.18 -12.23 -12.07
N ALA A 273 13.64 -10.98 -12.04
CA ALA A 273 13.05 -9.96 -11.17
C ALA A 273 11.55 -9.76 -11.49
N VAL A 274 10.68 -10.21 -10.58
CA VAL A 274 9.20 -10.15 -10.70
C VAL A 274 8.67 -8.72 -10.90
N THR A 275 9.49 -7.71 -10.64
CA THR A 275 9.19 -6.28 -10.82
C THR A 275 9.12 -5.87 -12.29
N LEU A 276 9.81 -6.60 -13.19
CA LEU A 276 9.88 -6.34 -14.63
C LEU A 276 8.96 -7.32 -15.37
N THR A 277 8.27 -6.84 -16.41
CA THR A 277 7.36 -7.66 -17.22
C THR A 277 7.23 -7.10 -18.63
N ASP A 278 6.92 -7.98 -19.57
CA ASP A 278 6.49 -7.69 -20.94
C ASP A 278 4.96 -7.64 -21.10
N ASP A 279 4.20 -7.90 -20.02
CA ASP A 279 2.74 -7.85 -19.98
C ASP A 279 2.26 -6.51 -19.41
N LEU A 280 1.85 -5.60 -20.29
CA LEU A 280 1.28 -4.30 -19.92
C LEU A 280 -0.05 -4.45 -19.15
N GLU A 281 -0.87 -5.45 -19.47
CA GLU A 281 -2.12 -5.69 -18.75
C GLU A 281 -1.82 -6.07 -17.28
N ALA A 282 -0.79 -6.89 -17.03
CA ALA A 282 -0.37 -7.19 -15.65
C ALA A 282 0.02 -5.95 -14.85
N VAL A 283 0.65 -4.95 -15.49
CA VAL A 283 0.95 -3.65 -14.89
C VAL A 283 -0.34 -2.90 -14.56
N TRP A 284 -1.30 -2.85 -15.48
CA TRP A 284 -2.58 -2.18 -15.26
C TRP A 284 -3.45 -2.87 -14.20
N ILE A 285 -3.45 -4.21 -14.12
CA ILE A 285 -4.13 -4.94 -13.03
C ILE A 285 -3.50 -4.56 -11.68
N ASN A 286 -2.17 -4.41 -11.61
CA ASN A 286 -1.49 -3.97 -10.39
C ASN A 286 -1.87 -2.52 -10.04
N ALA A 287 -1.93 -1.64 -11.05
CA ALA A 287 -2.35 -0.25 -10.87
C ALA A 287 -3.78 -0.15 -10.34
N TYR A 288 -4.72 -0.87 -10.94
CA TYR A 288 -6.11 -0.93 -10.47
C TYR A 288 -6.19 -1.40 -9.01
N HIS A 289 -5.42 -2.43 -8.64
CA HIS A 289 -5.41 -2.89 -7.25
C HIS A 289 -4.88 -1.84 -6.27
N ASN A 290 -3.73 -1.22 -6.57
CA ASN A 290 -3.09 -0.27 -5.67
C ASN A 290 -3.91 1.01 -5.55
N LEU A 291 -4.35 1.57 -6.69
CA LEU A 291 -5.05 2.83 -6.78
C LEU A 291 -6.51 2.71 -6.35
N VAL A 292 -7.27 1.83 -7.01
CA VAL A 292 -8.73 1.78 -6.85
C VAL A 292 -9.11 0.98 -5.61
N VAL A 293 -8.59 -0.24 -5.49
CA VAL A 293 -9.04 -1.17 -4.45
C VAL A 293 -8.46 -0.80 -3.09
N ASN A 294 -7.15 -0.56 -3.02
CA ASN A 294 -6.48 -0.28 -1.77
C ASN A 294 -6.58 1.20 -1.38
N HIS A 295 -6.00 2.08 -2.20
CA HIS A 295 -5.87 3.49 -1.83
C HIS A 295 -7.22 4.21 -1.77
N MET A 296 -7.89 4.34 -2.91
CA MET A 296 -9.17 5.05 -3.00
C MET A 296 -10.30 4.32 -2.29
N GLY A 297 -10.33 2.98 -2.36
CA GLY A 297 -11.31 2.19 -1.64
C GLY A 297 -11.22 2.34 -0.12
N GLY A 298 -10.01 2.43 0.43
CA GLY A 298 -9.81 2.73 1.85
C GLY A 298 -10.16 4.17 2.19
N ALA A 299 -9.76 5.14 1.36
CA ALA A 299 -10.13 6.55 1.55
C ALA A 299 -11.65 6.77 1.54
N LEU A 300 -12.36 6.20 0.55
CA LEU A 300 -13.81 6.27 0.46
C LEU A 300 -14.51 5.64 1.67
N ARG A 301 -13.97 4.52 2.18
CA ARG A 301 -14.47 3.89 3.41
C ARG A 301 -14.29 4.79 4.64
N GLY A 302 -13.09 5.34 4.82
CA GLY A 302 -12.80 6.24 5.94
C GLY A 302 -13.65 7.51 5.92
N MET A 303 -13.90 8.06 4.73
CA MET A 303 -14.76 9.24 4.53
C MET A 303 -16.26 8.92 4.59
N GLY A 304 -16.66 7.64 4.59
CA GLY A 304 -18.06 7.23 4.50
C GLY A 304 -18.71 7.54 3.15
N LEU A 305 -17.93 7.58 2.07
CA LEU A 305 -18.37 7.97 0.72
C LEU A 305 -18.56 6.76 -0.23
N GLN A 306 -18.31 5.53 0.23
CA GLN A 306 -18.35 4.34 -0.61
C GLN A 306 -19.72 4.07 -1.27
N TRP A 307 -20.80 4.60 -0.70
CA TRP A 307 -22.18 4.47 -1.22
C TRP A 307 -22.83 5.81 -1.53
N ASP A 308 -22.06 6.90 -1.45
CA ASP A 308 -22.55 8.28 -1.47
C ASP A 308 -21.88 9.10 -2.57
N GLY A 309 -21.77 8.51 -3.76
CA GLY A 309 -21.24 9.17 -4.96
C GLY A 309 -19.72 9.29 -5.03
N GLY A 310 -18.98 8.77 -4.05
CA GLY A 310 -17.51 8.85 -4.04
C GLY A 310 -16.83 8.13 -5.21
N TRP A 311 -17.40 7.03 -5.71
CA TRP A 311 -16.89 6.34 -6.90
C TRP A 311 -17.10 7.12 -8.20
N ASP A 312 -18.14 7.95 -8.27
CA ASP A 312 -18.40 8.80 -9.44
C ASP A 312 -17.41 9.97 -9.47
N ILE A 313 -17.14 10.57 -8.31
CA ILE A 313 -16.04 11.53 -8.16
C ILE A 313 -14.71 10.91 -8.60
N LEU A 314 -14.39 9.70 -8.16
CA LEU A 314 -13.15 9.03 -8.56
C LEU A 314 -13.09 8.81 -10.08
N LYS A 315 -14.20 8.48 -10.74
CA LYS A 315 -14.26 8.32 -12.20
C LYS A 315 -14.00 9.62 -12.93
N GLU A 316 -14.63 10.70 -12.48
CA GLU A 316 -14.46 12.04 -13.05
C GLU A 316 -12.99 12.50 -12.92
N GLU A 317 -12.42 12.39 -11.72
CA GLU A 317 -11.03 12.79 -11.47
C GLU A 317 -10.03 11.87 -12.19
N LEU A 318 -10.30 10.56 -12.31
CA LEU A 318 -9.47 9.63 -13.08
C LEU A 318 -9.42 10.03 -14.55
N LYS A 319 -10.58 10.34 -15.15
CA LYS A 319 -10.67 10.80 -16.54
C LYS A 319 -9.85 12.08 -16.73
N GLN A 320 -10.08 13.09 -15.89
CA GLN A 320 -9.38 14.37 -15.98
C GLN A 320 -7.86 14.22 -15.80
N ALA A 321 -7.43 13.40 -14.83
CA ALA A 321 -6.01 13.20 -14.56
C ALA A 321 -5.30 12.43 -15.69
N LEU A 322 -5.97 11.47 -16.33
CA LEU A 322 -5.43 10.79 -17.51
C LEU A 322 -5.34 11.74 -18.71
N GLU A 323 -6.39 12.52 -18.99
CA GLU A 323 -6.41 13.51 -20.08
C GLU A 323 -5.34 14.60 -19.90
N ALA A 324 -5.01 14.96 -18.65
CA ALA A 324 -3.96 15.93 -18.34
C ALA A 324 -2.54 15.32 -18.27
N SER A 325 -2.41 14.00 -18.24
CA SER A 325 -1.11 13.32 -18.12
C SER A 325 -0.39 13.24 -19.48
N PRO A 326 0.94 13.35 -19.53
CA PRO A 326 1.69 13.09 -20.76
C PRO A 326 1.49 11.65 -21.25
N ASP A 327 1.07 11.50 -22.50
CA ASP A 327 0.71 10.21 -23.08
C ASP A 327 1.38 10.00 -24.45
N PRO A 328 2.68 9.68 -24.48
CA PRO A 328 3.40 9.58 -25.75
C PRO A 328 2.99 8.37 -26.59
N ASP A 329 2.28 7.39 -26.02
CA ASP A 329 1.79 6.19 -26.72
C ASP A 329 0.29 6.25 -27.05
N ASN A 330 -0.39 7.38 -26.77
CA ASN A 330 -1.83 7.56 -26.96
C ASN A 330 -2.69 6.45 -26.29
N LYS A 331 -2.33 6.06 -25.06
CA LYS A 331 -2.95 5.00 -24.26
C LYS A 331 -4.03 5.48 -23.29
N THR A 332 -4.31 6.78 -23.22
CA THR A 332 -5.26 7.40 -22.29
C THR A 332 -6.64 6.74 -22.36
N ALA A 333 -7.20 6.62 -23.57
CA ALA A 333 -8.52 6.03 -23.76
C ALA A 333 -8.54 4.55 -23.37
N GLU A 334 -7.52 3.79 -23.76
CA GLU A 334 -7.39 2.36 -23.49
C GLU A 334 -7.24 2.08 -21.98
N LEU A 335 -6.41 2.86 -21.29
CA LEU A 335 -6.23 2.76 -19.84
C LEU A 335 -7.50 3.16 -19.08
N LEU A 336 -8.20 4.22 -19.52
CA LEU A 336 -9.47 4.62 -18.92
C LEU A 336 -10.51 3.51 -19.08
N GLU A 337 -10.67 2.97 -20.29
CA GLU A 337 -11.57 1.85 -20.58
C GLU A 337 -11.25 0.65 -19.69
N PHE A 338 -9.96 0.32 -19.55
CA PHE A 338 -9.49 -0.75 -18.68
C PHE A 338 -9.89 -0.52 -17.21
N MET A 339 -9.68 0.68 -16.67
CA MET A 339 -9.95 1.01 -15.26
C MET A 339 -11.44 1.01 -14.91
N VAL A 340 -12.32 1.23 -15.89
CA VAL A 340 -13.79 1.28 -15.68
C VAL A 340 -14.52 -0.01 -16.07
N ARG A 341 -13.80 -1.07 -16.45
CA ARG A 341 -14.41 -2.37 -16.79
C ARG A 341 -15.35 -2.87 -15.70
N PRO A 342 -16.45 -3.56 -16.04
CA PRO A 342 -17.41 -4.07 -15.07
C PRO A 342 -16.83 -5.17 -14.17
N THR A 343 -15.82 -5.89 -14.65
CA THR A 343 -15.12 -6.95 -13.91
C THR A 343 -13.62 -6.78 -13.99
N MET A 344 -12.93 -7.03 -12.89
CA MET A 344 -11.47 -6.90 -12.77
C MET A 344 -10.86 -8.12 -12.07
N LYS A 345 -9.67 -8.52 -12.54
CA LYS A 345 -8.82 -9.50 -11.85
C LYS A 345 -8.28 -8.84 -10.56
N ARG A 346 -8.55 -9.40 -9.39
CA ARG A 346 -8.12 -8.82 -8.10
C ARG A 346 -7.46 -9.85 -7.21
N LYS A 347 -6.41 -9.46 -6.48
CA LYS A 347 -5.77 -10.32 -5.47
C LYS A 347 -6.82 -10.79 -4.47
N ALA A 348 -7.02 -12.10 -4.38
CA ALA A 348 -7.93 -12.71 -3.41
C ALA A 348 -7.13 -13.15 -2.18
N PHE A 349 -6.76 -12.20 -1.30
CA PHE A 349 -5.83 -12.45 -0.20
C PHE A 349 -6.23 -13.62 0.71
N LEU A 350 -7.52 -13.78 1.02
CA LEU A 350 -8.00 -14.93 1.80
C LEU A 350 -7.78 -16.26 1.06
N ARG A 351 -8.11 -16.33 -0.24
CA ARG A 351 -7.88 -17.54 -1.05
C ARG A 351 -6.39 -17.84 -1.20
N MET A 352 -5.58 -16.79 -1.37
CA MET A 352 -4.12 -16.88 -1.40
C MET A 352 -3.57 -17.47 -0.10
N GLN A 353 -4.04 -16.99 1.06
CA GLN A 353 -3.65 -17.53 2.36
C GLN A 353 -4.07 -19.00 2.53
N ILE A 354 -5.31 -19.35 2.19
CA ILE A 354 -5.81 -20.74 2.24
C ILE A 354 -4.97 -21.65 1.33
N ALA A 355 -4.59 -21.18 0.15
CA ALA A 355 -3.77 -21.93 -0.80
C ALA A 355 -2.27 -21.94 -0.46
N GLY A 356 -1.83 -21.20 0.56
CA GLY A 356 -0.40 -21.04 0.87
C GLY A 356 0.39 -20.25 -0.18
N ILE A 357 -0.28 -19.51 -1.05
CA ILE A 357 0.33 -18.80 -2.18
C ILE A 357 0.53 -17.32 -1.83
N TYR A 358 1.77 -16.84 -1.91
CA TYR A 358 2.10 -15.45 -1.55
C TYR A 358 2.43 -14.54 -2.75
N ARG A 359 2.91 -15.10 -3.87
CA ARG A 359 3.41 -14.33 -5.02
C ARG A 359 2.69 -14.62 -6.34
N ASP A 360 2.35 -15.89 -6.60
CA ASP A 360 1.57 -16.27 -7.77
C ASP A 360 0.11 -15.89 -7.58
N SER A 361 -0.37 -15.07 -8.50
CA SER A 361 -1.51 -14.24 -8.19
C SER A 361 -2.80 -14.98 -8.50
N LEU A 362 -3.42 -15.59 -7.49
CA LEU A 362 -4.84 -15.94 -7.54
C LEU A 362 -5.65 -14.65 -7.67
N ARG A 363 -6.00 -14.30 -8.91
CA ARG A 363 -6.79 -13.12 -9.26
C ARG A 363 -8.08 -13.49 -9.96
N PRO A 364 -9.06 -14.11 -9.26
CA PRO A 364 -10.34 -14.39 -9.88
C PRO A 364 -10.98 -13.08 -10.38
N PRO A 365 -11.66 -13.13 -11.54
CA PRO A 365 -12.45 -12.00 -12.01
C PRO A 365 -13.55 -11.69 -11.00
N SER A 366 -13.80 -10.42 -10.74
CA SER A 366 -14.81 -10.00 -9.78
C SER A 366 -15.30 -8.58 -10.07
N LYS A 367 -16.48 -8.22 -9.57
CA LYS A 367 -17.10 -6.92 -9.87
C LYS A 367 -16.16 -5.76 -9.53
N SER A 368 -16.05 -4.81 -10.45
CA SER A 368 -15.29 -3.58 -10.28
C SER A 368 -15.94 -2.67 -9.23
N PHE A 369 -15.12 -1.92 -8.50
CA PHE A 369 -15.58 -0.92 -7.54
C PHE A 369 -15.99 0.38 -8.23
N ILE A 370 -15.28 0.73 -9.31
CA ILE A 370 -15.52 1.93 -10.11
C ILE A 370 -16.77 1.79 -10.99
N HIS A 371 -17.20 0.56 -11.27
CA HIS A 371 -18.45 0.30 -11.98
C HIS A 371 -19.51 -0.31 -11.04
N PRO A 372 -20.00 0.42 -10.02
CA PRO A 372 -21.10 -0.10 -9.22
C PRO A 372 -22.34 -0.19 -10.10
N SER A 373 -22.93 -1.37 -10.19
CA SER A 373 -24.21 -1.58 -10.86
C SER A 373 -25.24 -0.60 -10.29
N LYS A 374 -25.89 0.18 -11.15
CA LYS A 374 -27.08 0.99 -10.81
C LYS A 374 -28.04 0.09 -10.01
N GLY A 375 -28.26 0.37 -8.72
CA GLY A 375 -29.20 -0.43 -7.92
C GLY A 375 -28.84 -0.74 -6.46
N ILE A 376 -28.03 0.07 -5.77
CA ILE A 376 -27.86 -0.09 -4.29
C ILE A 376 -28.87 0.79 -3.52
N GLY A 377 -29.83 1.42 -4.21
CA GLY A 377 -30.97 2.10 -3.58
C GLY A 377 -31.80 1.15 -2.71
N GLY A 378 -32.08 -0.06 -3.19
CA GLY A 378 -32.83 -1.07 -2.42
C GLY A 378 -32.08 -1.68 -1.23
N LEU A 379 -30.74 -1.51 -1.18
CA LEU A 379 -29.92 -1.99 -0.07
C LEU A 379 -29.93 -1.02 1.12
N ARG A 380 -30.26 0.26 0.92
CA ARG A 380 -30.51 1.20 2.02
C ARG A 380 -31.80 0.88 2.77
N GLU A 381 -32.85 0.45 2.07
CA GLU A 381 -34.13 0.08 2.71
C GLU A 381 -34.05 -1.26 3.45
N LEU A 382 -33.23 -2.21 2.98
CA LEU A 382 -32.97 -3.47 3.68
C LEU A 382 -32.02 -3.32 4.89
N VAL A 383 -31.21 -2.25 4.94
CA VAL A 383 -30.18 -2.03 5.96
C VAL A 383 -30.52 -0.77 6.75
N GLY A 384 -31.67 -0.80 7.41
CA GLY A 384 -31.94 0.15 8.50
C GLY A 384 -30.93 -0.08 9.63
N GLN A 385 -29.99 0.85 9.81
CA GLN A 385 -29.13 1.15 10.99
C GLN A 385 -28.53 0.02 11.85
N ARG A 386 -28.70 -1.27 11.56
CA ARG A 386 -28.20 -2.37 12.39
C ARG A 386 -27.28 -3.31 11.61
N ASN A 387 -26.03 -3.30 12.05
CA ASN A 387 -25.02 -4.34 11.88
C ASN A 387 -24.65 -4.75 10.43
N LEU A 388 -23.64 -4.05 9.90
CA LEU A 388 -22.79 -4.51 8.78
C LEU A 388 -22.16 -5.91 9.00
N TYR A 389 -22.28 -6.50 10.19
CA TYR A 389 -21.81 -7.85 10.53
C TYR A 389 -22.59 -8.99 9.82
N MET A 390 -23.81 -8.74 9.33
CA MET A 390 -24.61 -9.77 8.63
C MET A 390 -24.18 -10.00 7.17
N TYR A 391 -23.49 -9.03 6.56
CA TYR A 391 -23.14 -9.09 5.14
C TYR A 391 -22.00 -10.10 4.85
N SER A 392 -21.11 -10.36 5.81
CA SER A 392 -20.09 -11.41 5.69
C SER A 392 -20.69 -12.82 5.66
N ARG A 393 -21.83 -13.04 6.33
CA ARG A 393 -22.55 -14.33 6.29
C ARG A 393 -23.36 -14.53 5.02
N LEU A 394 -23.99 -13.48 4.47
CA LEU A 394 -24.76 -13.57 3.23
C LEU A 394 -23.88 -13.78 1.99
N LEU A 395 -22.72 -13.11 1.92
CA LEU A 395 -21.72 -13.37 0.87
C LEU A 395 -21.09 -14.77 1.01
N ALA A 396 -20.82 -15.23 2.23
CA ALA A 396 -20.36 -16.60 2.46
C ALA A 396 -21.41 -17.64 2.04
N ALA A 397 -22.70 -17.40 2.29
CA ALA A 397 -23.79 -18.30 1.89
C ALA A 397 -23.97 -18.35 0.36
N GLN A 398 -23.82 -17.23 -0.35
CA GLN A 398 -23.86 -17.21 -1.83
C GLN A 398 -22.62 -17.85 -2.48
N MET A 399 -21.44 -17.79 -1.84
CA MET A 399 -20.23 -18.46 -2.35
C MET A 399 -20.21 -19.96 -2.09
N LEU A 400 -21.02 -20.46 -1.15
CA LEU A 400 -21.16 -21.89 -0.83
C LEU A 400 -22.33 -22.57 -1.55
N SER A 401 -23.11 -21.85 -2.36
CA SER A 401 -24.32 -22.34 -3.03
C SER A 401 -24.30 -22.24 -4.56
N ALA A 402 -23.14 -21.97 -5.17
CA ALA A 402 -22.97 -22.16 -6.61
C ALA A 402 -22.39 -23.58 -6.86
N PRO A 403 -23.01 -24.40 -7.73
CA PRO A 403 -22.58 -25.77 -7.99
C PRO A 403 -21.17 -25.86 -8.59
#